data_AF-A0A1B6G9G1-F1
#
_entry.id   AF-A0A1B6G9G1-F1
#
_cell.length_a   1.000
_cell.length_b   1.000
_cell.length_c   1.000
_cell.angle_alpha   90.00
_cell.angle_beta   90.00
_cell.angle_gamma   90.00
#
_symmetry.space_group_name_H-M   'P 1'
#
loop_
_entity.id
_entity.type
_entity.pdbx_description
1 polymer ?
#
loop_
_entity_poly.entity_id
_entity_poly.type
_entity_poly.pdbx_seq_one_letter_code
_entity_poly.pdbx_strand_id
1 'polypeptide(L)'
;FIIAKLHSDLFIIDQHATDEKYNFETLQHTTTISNQKLVVPQQLDLTAVNESILIDSIDVFRVNGFEFKIDENAPTTKKVKLTSIPISKNWTFGKDDIDELLFMLQDAPNTL
;
A
#
# COMPACT_ATOMS: atom_id res chain seq x y z
N PHE A 1 -6.67 -17.00 -27.85
CA PHE A 1 -5.70 -16.01 -28.37
C PHE A 1 -6.42 -15.06 -29.30
N ILE A 2 -6.12 -13.76 -29.19
CA ILE A 2 -6.60 -12.69 -30.07
C ILE A 2 -5.45 -12.33 -31.02
N ILE A 3 -5.72 -12.30 -32.31
CA ILE A 3 -4.73 -11.89 -33.32
C ILE A 3 -4.97 -10.42 -33.67
N ALA A 4 -3.95 -9.58 -33.49
CA ALA A 4 -4.04 -8.14 -33.77
C ALA A 4 -2.88 -7.71 -34.67
N LYS A 5 -3.10 -6.65 -35.45
CA LYS A 5 -2.08 -6.05 -36.31
C LYS A 5 -1.98 -4.57 -36.01
N LEU A 6 -0.75 -4.08 -35.84
CA LEU A 6 -0.45 -2.66 -35.75
C LEU A 6 0.62 -2.34 -36.80
N HIS A 7 0.27 -1.53 -37.81
CA HIS A 7 1.13 -1.25 -38.96
C HIS A 7 1.61 -2.53 -39.68
N SER A 8 2.92 -2.82 -39.66
CA SER A 8 3.51 -4.03 -40.23
C SER A 8 3.61 -5.19 -39.23
N ASP A 9 3.30 -4.95 -37.96
CA ASP A 9 3.57 -5.88 -36.88
C ASP A 9 2.34 -6.73 -36.56
N LEU A 10 2.55 -8.02 -36.32
CA LEU A 10 1.54 -9.00 -35.95
C LEU A 10 1.71 -9.39 -34.49
N PHE A 11 0.62 -9.32 -33.73
CA PHE A 11 0.58 -9.64 -32.31
C PHE A 11 -0.33 -10.86 -32.09
N ILE A 12 0.12 -11.76 -31.22
CA ILE A 12 -0.67 -12.88 -30.68
C ILE A 12 -0.87 -12.59 -29.20
N ILE A 13 -2.09 -12.25 -28.83
CA ILE A 13 -2.44 -11.80 -27.49
C ILE A 13 -3.14 -12.94 -26.77
N ASP A 14 -2.63 -13.32 -25.60
CA ASP A 14 -3.36 -14.22 -24.70
C ASP A 14 -4.49 -13.45 -24.03
N GLN A 15 -5.73 -13.88 -24.32
CA GLN A 15 -6.93 -13.23 -23.80
C GLN A 15 -7.05 -13.38 -22.28
N HIS A 16 -6.57 -14.48 -21.70
CA HIS A 16 -6.68 -14.72 -20.27
C HIS A 16 -5.68 -13.84 -19.51
N ALA A 17 -4.40 -13.89 -19.90
CA ALA A 17 -3.37 -13.06 -19.26
C ALA A 17 -3.63 -11.55 -19.42
N THR A 18 -4.20 -11.14 -20.56
CA THR A 18 -4.53 -9.71 -20.79
C THR A 18 -5.70 -9.26 -19.92
N ASP A 19 -6.75 -10.08 -19.79
CA ASP A 19 -7.89 -9.78 -18.93
C ASP A 19 -7.48 -9.78 -17.45
N GLU A 20 -6.67 -10.76 -17.02
CA GLU A 20 -6.10 -10.79 -15.68
C GLU A 20 -5.24 -9.57 -15.37
N LYS A 21 -4.39 -9.15 -16.30
CA LYS A 21 -3.58 -7.93 -16.14
C LYS A 21 -4.46 -6.69 -15.98
N TYR A 22 -5.49 -6.52 -16.83
CA TYR A 22 -6.41 -5.39 -16.72
C TYR A 22 -7.17 -5.39 -15.38
N ASN A 23 -7.66 -6.56 -14.97
CA ASN A 23 -8.36 -6.73 -13.70
C ASN A 23 -7.42 -6.46 -12.52
N PHE A 24 -6.17 -6.93 -12.57
CA PHE A 24 -5.17 -6.68 -11.54
C PHE A 24 -4.85 -5.19 -11.39
N GLU A 25 -4.55 -4.48 -12.48
CA GLU A 25 -4.30 -3.04 -12.46
C GLU A 25 -5.53 -2.26 -11.95
N THR A 26 -6.74 -2.66 -12.38
CA THR A 26 -7.99 -2.05 -11.89
C THR A 26 -8.20 -2.28 -10.40
N LEU A 27 -7.97 -3.51 -9.91
CA LEU A 27 -8.10 -3.85 -8.50
C LEU A 27 -7.07 -3.12 -7.65
N GLN A 28 -5.82 -2.99 -8.11
CA GLN A 28 -4.80 -2.20 -7.41
C GLN A 28 -5.23 -0.73 -7.25
N HIS A 29 -5.81 -0.12 -8.28
CA HIS A 29 -6.24 1.28 -8.22
C HIS A 29 -7.54 1.52 -7.43
N THR A 30 -8.48 0.59 -7.48
CA THR A 30 -9.84 0.82 -6.96
C THR A 30 -10.10 0.18 -5.61
N THR A 31 -9.30 -0.80 -5.19
CA THR A 31 -9.54 -1.53 -3.95
C THR A 31 -8.98 -0.75 -2.77
N THR A 32 -9.88 -0.26 -1.90
CA THR A 32 -9.51 0.20 -0.56
C THR A 32 -9.74 -0.93 0.44
N ILE A 33 -8.71 -1.30 1.18
CA ILE A 33 -8.80 -2.36 2.19
C ILE A 33 -9.58 -1.84 3.41
N SER A 34 -10.58 -2.61 3.85
CA SER A 34 -11.33 -2.28 5.07
C SER A 34 -10.45 -2.36 6.31
N ASN A 35 -10.62 -1.43 7.24
CA ASN A 35 -9.79 -1.33 8.44
C ASN A 35 -10.59 -1.52 9.74
N GLN A 36 -9.88 -1.90 10.80
CA GLN A 36 -10.37 -2.02 12.17
C GLN A 36 -9.58 -1.06 13.06
N LYS A 37 -10.32 -0.21 13.78
CA LYS A 37 -9.76 0.68 14.79
C LYS A 37 -9.20 -0.13 15.97
N LEU A 38 -8.01 0.26 16.39
CA LEU A 38 -7.39 -0.23 17.61
C LEU A 38 -8.09 0.38 18.82
N VAL A 39 -8.24 -0.41 19.89
CA VAL A 39 -8.80 0.06 21.17
C VAL A 39 -7.91 1.16 21.76
N VAL A 40 -6.59 1.01 21.62
CA VAL A 40 -5.60 1.98 22.06
C VAL A 40 -4.65 2.25 20.89
N PRO A 41 -4.46 3.51 20.47
CA PRO A 41 -3.47 3.86 19.46
C PRO A 41 -2.07 3.41 19.87
N GLN A 42 -1.34 2.77 18.95
CA GLN A 42 -0.01 2.25 19.22
C GLN A 42 1.05 3.19 18.70
N GLN A 43 2.03 3.52 19.53
CA GLN A 43 3.20 4.28 19.08
C GLN A 43 4.04 3.42 18.14
N LEU A 44 4.39 3.95 16.98
CA LEU A 44 5.34 3.28 16.09
C LEU A 44 6.76 3.71 16.45
N ASP A 45 7.64 2.74 16.60
CA ASP A 45 9.08 2.97 16.72
C ASP A 45 9.70 2.87 15.34
N LEU A 46 9.80 4.02 14.67
CA LEU A 46 10.37 4.18 13.32
C LEU A 46 11.67 4.98 13.39
N THR A 47 12.57 4.73 12.44
CA THR A 47 13.71 5.64 12.22
C THR A 47 13.20 6.99 11.68
N ALA A 48 14.00 8.05 11.79
CA ALA A 48 13.61 9.37 11.27
C ALA A 48 13.31 9.35 9.76
N VAL A 49 14.04 8.50 9.01
CA VAL A 49 13.83 8.32 7.56
C VAL A 49 12.51 7.63 7.29
N ASN A 50 12.23 6.51 7.97
CA ASN A 50 10.97 5.77 7.81
C ASN A 50 9.76 6.61 8.25
N GLU A 51 9.90 7.39 9.32
CA GLU A 51 8.85 8.32 9.77
C GLU A 51 8.52 9.36 8.69
N SER A 52 9.53 9.93 8.02
CA SER A 52 9.31 10.88 6.92
C SER A 52 8.59 10.22 5.75
N ILE A 53 9.06 9.05 5.31
CA ILE A 53 8.47 8.34 4.17
C ILE A 53 7.01 7.95 4.45
N LEU A 54 6.70 7.53 5.69
CA LEU A 54 5.33 7.23 6.09
C LEU A 54 4.44 8.46 5.98
N ILE A 55 4.91 9.60 6.47
CA ILE A 55 4.15 10.87 6.46
C ILE A 55 3.96 11.34 5.01
N ASP A 56 5.00 11.26 4.17
CA ASP A 56 4.96 11.70 2.77
C ASP A 56 4.05 10.81 1.91
N SER A 57 3.98 9.51 2.21
CA SER A 57 3.19 8.51 1.47
C SER A 57 1.97 8.00 2.25
N ILE A 58 1.37 8.84 3.11
CA ILE A 58 0.28 8.45 4.03
C ILE A 58 -0.92 7.82 3.31
N ASP A 59 -1.21 8.26 2.09
CA ASP A 59 -2.36 7.79 1.32
C ASP A 59 -2.20 6.35 0.84
N VAL A 60 -0.97 5.89 0.55
CA VAL A 60 -0.69 4.49 0.21
C VAL A 60 -1.07 3.59 1.38
N PHE A 61 -0.68 3.96 2.59
CA PHE A 61 -1.05 3.20 3.78
C PHE A 61 -2.56 3.20 4.05
N ARG A 62 -3.25 4.32 3.79
CA ARG A 62 -4.71 4.40 3.92
C ARG A 62 -5.44 3.47 2.96
N VAL A 63 -5.01 3.42 1.70
CA VAL A 63 -5.57 2.47 0.71
C VAL A 63 -5.33 1.03 1.16
N ASN A 64 -4.18 0.76 1.77
CA ASN A 64 -3.85 -0.54 2.37
C ASN A 64 -4.53 -0.79 3.74
N GLY A 65 -5.44 0.08 4.20
CA GLY A 65 -6.24 -0.13 5.39
C GLY A 65 -5.52 0.22 6.71
N PHE A 66 -4.37 0.89 6.66
CA PHE A 66 -3.71 1.45 7.85
C PHE A 66 -4.12 2.91 8.05
N GLU A 67 -4.41 3.30 9.29
CA GLU A 67 -4.62 4.71 9.65
C GLU A 67 -3.70 5.13 10.78
N PHE A 68 -3.19 6.35 10.68
CA PHE A 68 -2.30 6.92 11.68
C PHE A 68 -2.79 8.28 12.17
N LYS A 69 -2.43 8.58 13.41
CA LYS A 69 -2.46 9.90 13.99
C LYS A 69 -1.05 10.48 13.99
N ILE A 70 -0.89 11.64 13.34
CA ILE A 70 0.38 12.35 13.25
C ILE A 70 0.35 13.53 14.23
N ASP A 71 1.36 13.62 15.08
CA ASP A 71 1.60 14.74 15.99
C ASP A 71 2.89 15.45 15.58
N GLU A 72 2.77 16.55 14.85
CA GLU A 72 3.92 17.31 14.33
C GLU A 72 4.78 17.94 15.43
N ASN A 73 4.21 18.16 16.62
CA ASN A 73 4.89 18.76 17.76
C ASN A 73 5.67 17.73 18.57
N ALA A 74 5.46 16.43 18.32
CA ALA A 74 6.22 15.39 18.99
C ALA A 74 7.66 15.35 18.49
N PRO A 75 8.61 14.86 19.32
CA PRO A 75 9.97 14.62 18.89
C PRO A 75 10.03 13.72 17.66
N THR A 76 11.03 13.93 16.79
CA THR A 76 11.34 13.02 15.68
C THR A 76 11.40 11.58 16.17
N THR A 77 10.89 10.64 15.37
CA THR A 77 10.65 9.20 15.67
C THR A 77 9.45 8.89 16.55
N LYS A 78 8.73 9.91 17.05
CA LYS A 78 7.56 9.76 17.92
C LYS A 78 6.30 10.45 17.41
N LYS A 79 6.31 10.94 16.18
CA LYS A 79 5.19 11.70 15.59
C LYS A 79 4.02 10.81 15.17
N VAL A 80 4.28 9.54 14.87
CA VAL A 80 3.27 8.66 14.25
C VAL A 80 2.74 7.64 15.25
N LYS A 81 1.41 7.60 15.40
CA LYS A 81 0.68 6.56 16.16
C LYS A 81 -0.28 5.82 15.25
N LEU A 82 -0.18 4.50 15.22
CA LEU A 82 -1.11 3.60 14.53
C LEU A 82 -2.46 3.59 15.24
N THR A 83 -3.53 3.82 14.48
CA THR A 83 -4.91 3.92 15.00
C THR A 83 -5.84 2.86 14.43
N SER A 84 -5.58 2.40 13.20
CA SER A 84 -6.37 1.36 12.54
C SER A 84 -5.45 0.44 11.75
N ILE A 85 -5.77 -0.85 11.73
CA ILE A 85 -5.07 -1.88 10.94
C ILE A 85 -6.05 -2.51 9.94
N PRO A 86 -5.56 -3.06 8.81
CA PRO A 86 -6.43 -3.73 7.86
C PRO A 86 -7.09 -4.97 8.49
N ILE A 87 -8.33 -5.24 8.09
CA ILE A 87 -9.08 -6.43 8.50
C ILE A 87 -8.90 -7.51 7.44
N SER A 88 -8.38 -8.66 7.84
CA SER A 88 -8.51 -9.89 7.06
C SER A 88 -9.08 -11.00 7.93
N LYS A 89 -9.97 -11.81 7.36
CA LYS A 89 -10.65 -12.91 8.07
C LYS A 89 -9.68 -13.97 8.61
N ASN A 90 -8.49 -14.07 8.03
CA ASN A 90 -7.50 -15.11 8.33
C ASN A 90 -6.10 -14.57 8.65
N TRP A 91 -5.89 -13.25 8.62
CA TRP A 91 -4.58 -12.64 8.79
C TRP A 91 -4.66 -11.48 9.77
N THR A 92 -3.75 -11.46 10.74
CA THR A 92 -3.57 -10.34 11.68
C THR A 92 -2.45 -9.44 11.18
N PHE A 93 -2.79 -8.24 10.73
CA PHE A 93 -1.81 -7.24 10.34
C PHE A 93 -1.25 -6.52 11.57
N GLY A 94 0.02 -6.14 11.49
CA GLY A 94 0.77 -5.55 12.58
C GLY A 94 1.85 -4.57 12.12
N LYS A 95 2.87 -4.39 12.97
CA LYS A 95 3.98 -3.48 12.70
C LYS A 95 4.87 -3.97 11.56
N ASP A 96 5.10 -5.28 11.48
CA ASP A 96 5.99 -5.87 10.47
C ASP A 96 5.49 -5.57 9.04
N ASP A 97 4.17 -5.58 8.81
CA ASP A 97 3.57 -5.24 7.51
C ASP A 97 3.80 -3.76 7.14
N ILE A 98 3.84 -2.86 8.13
CA ILE A 98 4.15 -1.43 7.92
C ILE A 98 5.62 -1.27 7.52
N ASP A 99 6.51 -2.01 8.18
CA ASP A 99 7.94 -2.00 7.84
C ASP A 99 8.20 -2.57 6.42
N GLU A 100 7.43 -3.58 5.99
CA GLU A 100 7.47 -4.11 4.62
C GLU A 100 6.95 -3.11 3.59
N LEU A 101 5.82 -2.45 3.84
CA LEU A 101 5.31 -1.37 3.00
C LEU A 101 6.30 -0.21 2.86
N LEU A 102 6.96 0.17 3.96
CA LEU A 102 8.02 1.18 3.94
C LEU A 102 9.21 0.76 3.09
N PHE A 103 9.61 -0.52 3.17
CA PHE A 103 10.68 -1.06 2.35
C PHE A 103 10.32 -1.02 0.86
N MET A 104 9.10 -1.41 0.49
CA MET A 104 8.64 -1.35 -0.91
C MET A 104 8.61 0.08 -1.46
N LEU A 105 8.18 1.07 -0.64
CA LEU A 105 8.20 2.49 -1.03
C LEU A 105 9.61 3.05 -1.22
N GLN A 106 10.60 2.54 -0.49
CA GLN A 106 12.01 2.93 -0.64
C GLN A 106 12.62 2.38 -1.94
N ASP A 107 12.30 1.14 -2.30
CA ASP A 107 12.84 0.48 -3.49
C ASP A 107 12.14 0.94 -4.78
N ALA A 108 10.84 1.25 -4.70
CA ALA A 108 10.02 1.59 -5.87
C ALA A 108 8.98 2.71 -5.56
N PRO A 109 9.41 3.99 -5.49
CA PRO A 109 8.57 5.10 -5.04
C PRO A 109 7.36 5.44 -5.93
N ASN A 110 7.20 4.80 -7.10
CA ASN A 110 6.12 5.06 -8.07
C ASN A 110 5.25 3.82 -8.41
N THR A 111 5.38 2.73 -7.67
CA THR A 111 4.76 1.44 -8.05
C THR A 111 3.60 1.00 -7.15
N LEU A 112 3.26 1.80 -6.13
CA LEU A 112 2.19 1.52 -5.17
C LEU A 112 1.04 2.53 -5.30
#